data_AF-A0AA35ZBA6-F1
#
_entry.id   AF-A0AA35ZBA6-F1
#
_cell.length_a   1.000
_cell.length_b   1.000
_cell.length_c   1.000
_cell.angle_alpha   90.00
_cell.angle_beta   90.00
_cell.angle_gamma   90.00
#
_symmetry.space_group_name_H-M   'P 1'
#
loop_
_entity.id
_entity.type
_entity.pdbx_description
1 polymer ?
#
loop_
_entity_poly.entity_id
_entity_poly.type
_entity_poly.pdbx_seq_one_letter_code
_entity_poly.pdbx_strand_id
1 'polypeptide(L)'
;MTEMDQKITEALKKMNASKEGATANVQRLLPLLETLKVLEKKEEEDESNYSEVYARLQSELSELEKMIQINDAVERLNSAKMELSSKLREIISLKRQHDDIPTQAELIQYERRFSELNVHIQGKLRQTRKYYATYNALLEIKELMLKETSLLNSMSSQLHDALNSPSGRVTLTSSIDGISKSIQQKLKNVEVTLEAEKKACEGLKKKHAAANLEKRRCYSLLKEFQEECTRNERLRNQTSSV
;
A
#
# COMPACT_ATOMS: atom_id res chain seq x y z
N MET A 1 26.18 -93.29 -108.50
CA MET A 1 24.73 -93.03 -108.37
C MET A 1 24.26 -93.78 -107.14
N THR A 2 23.59 -93.20 -106.15
CA THR A 2 22.73 -92.01 -106.20
C THR A 2 22.37 -91.55 -104.76
N GLU A 3 21.83 -90.33 -104.64
CA GLU A 3 21.06 -89.76 -103.50
C GLU A 3 21.73 -89.31 -102.19
N MET A 4 22.84 -89.90 -101.73
CA MET A 4 23.39 -89.51 -100.42
C MET A 4 24.18 -88.19 -100.45
N ASP A 5 24.97 -87.97 -101.50
CA ASP A 5 25.85 -86.78 -101.61
C ASP A 5 25.11 -85.47 -101.91
N GLN A 6 23.90 -85.55 -102.49
CA GLN A 6 23.10 -84.38 -102.85
C GLN A 6 22.31 -83.83 -101.66
N LYS A 7 21.91 -84.68 -100.70
CA LYS A 7 21.32 -84.24 -99.41
C LYS A 7 22.32 -83.55 -98.50
N ILE A 8 23.59 -83.96 -98.54
CA ILE A 8 24.66 -83.37 -97.72
C ILE A 8 24.99 -81.94 -98.21
N THR A 9 25.00 -81.71 -99.52
CA THR A 9 25.32 -80.40 -100.09
C THR A 9 24.21 -79.36 -99.90
N GLU A 10 22.92 -79.74 -99.95
CA GLU A 10 21.81 -78.83 -99.59
C GLU A 10 21.77 -78.48 -98.10
N ALA A 11 22.09 -79.44 -97.22
CA ALA A 11 22.15 -79.20 -95.77
C ALA A 11 23.27 -78.19 -95.41
N LEU A 12 24.42 -78.26 -96.07
CA LEU A 12 25.53 -77.33 -95.86
C LEU A 12 25.20 -75.90 -96.34
N LYS A 13 24.41 -75.75 -97.41
CA LYS A 13 24.05 -74.42 -97.95
C LYS A 13 23.02 -73.70 -97.08
N LYS A 14 22.03 -74.41 -96.52
CA LYS A 14 21.07 -73.85 -95.55
C LYS A 14 21.75 -73.47 -94.22
N MET A 15 22.74 -74.23 -93.76
CA MET A 15 23.52 -73.85 -92.58
C MET A 15 24.33 -72.57 -92.78
N ASN A 16 24.89 -72.33 -93.96
CA ASN A 16 25.75 -71.15 -94.18
C ASN A 16 24.95 -69.84 -94.29
N ALA A 17 23.80 -69.82 -94.97
CA ALA A 17 22.94 -68.62 -95.01
C ALA A 17 22.34 -68.27 -93.63
N SER A 18 22.06 -69.28 -92.80
CA SER A 18 21.64 -69.07 -91.40
C SER A 18 22.77 -68.52 -90.51
N LYS A 19 24.03 -68.78 -90.84
CA LYS A 19 25.21 -68.28 -90.10
C LYS A 19 25.53 -66.83 -90.44
N GLU A 20 25.37 -66.39 -91.69
CA GLU A 20 25.59 -65.00 -92.13
C GLU A 20 24.53 -64.02 -91.61
N GLY A 21 23.25 -64.42 -91.56
CA GLY A 21 22.20 -63.62 -90.93
C GLY A 21 22.38 -63.51 -89.41
N ALA A 22 22.92 -64.55 -88.78
CA ALA A 22 23.24 -64.54 -87.36
C ALA A 22 24.43 -63.62 -87.03
N THR A 23 25.49 -63.59 -87.86
CA THR A 23 26.66 -62.72 -87.63
C THR A 23 26.38 -61.24 -87.82
N ALA A 24 25.54 -60.84 -88.79
CA ALA A 24 25.14 -59.44 -88.97
C ALA A 24 24.27 -58.92 -87.81
N ASN A 25 23.39 -59.77 -87.26
CA ASN A 25 22.60 -59.45 -86.07
C ASN A 25 23.49 -59.34 -84.83
N VAL A 26 24.49 -60.21 -84.66
CA VAL A 26 25.47 -60.14 -83.56
C VAL A 26 26.30 -58.85 -83.63
N GLN A 27 26.70 -58.39 -84.82
CA GLN A 27 27.42 -57.12 -84.99
C GLN A 27 26.58 -55.88 -84.65
N ARG A 28 25.25 -55.91 -84.84
CA ARG A 28 24.34 -54.84 -84.37
C ARG A 28 24.04 -54.91 -82.88
N LEU A 29 23.99 -56.12 -82.30
CA LEU A 29 23.69 -56.33 -80.89
C LEU A 29 24.87 -55.99 -79.96
N LEU A 30 26.11 -56.13 -80.41
CA LEU A 30 27.31 -55.80 -79.63
C LEU A 30 27.35 -54.32 -79.14
N PRO A 31 27.21 -53.29 -80.00
CA PRO A 31 27.19 -51.90 -79.54
C PRO A 31 25.96 -51.57 -78.68
N LEU A 32 24.81 -52.25 -78.91
CA LEU A 32 23.63 -52.11 -78.05
C LEU A 32 23.87 -52.68 -76.64
N LEU A 33 24.56 -53.82 -76.53
CA LEU A 33 24.97 -54.41 -75.26
C LEU A 33 25.99 -53.52 -74.52
N GLU A 34 26.92 -52.91 -75.26
CA GLU A 34 27.88 -51.94 -74.73
C GLU A 34 27.15 -50.70 -74.17
N THR A 35 26.17 -50.17 -74.90
CA THR A 35 25.35 -49.05 -74.42
C THR A 35 24.47 -49.44 -73.24
N LEU A 36 23.93 -50.66 -73.20
CA LEU A 36 23.17 -51.15 -72.05
C LEU A 36 24.03 -51.26 -70.80
N LYS A 37 25.27 -51.75 -70.91
CA LYS A 37 26.21 -51.78 -69.77
C LYS A 37 26.60 -50.39 -69.26
N VAL A 38 26.73 -49.42 -70.15
CA VAL A 38 27.00 -48.02 -69.76
C VAL A 38 25.77 -47.41 -69.10
N LEU A 39 24.57 -47.71 -69.60
CA LEU A 39 23.31 -47.26 -69.00
C LEU A 39 23.06 -47.91 -67.64
N GLU A 40 23.30 -49.23 -67.47
CA GLU A 40 23.22 -49.91 -66.17
C GLU A 40 24.17 -49.31 -65.14
N LYS A 41 25.44 -49.08 -65.52
CA LYS A 41 26.40 -48.43 -64.61
C LYS A 41 25.96 -47.02 -64.23
N LYS A 42 25.38 -46.29 -65.17
CA LYS A 42 24.90 -44.94 -64.94
C LYS A 42 23.63 -44.93 -64.07
N GLU A 43 22.77 -45.91 -64.25
CA GLU A 43 21.58 -46.14 -63.41
C GLU A 43 21.99 -46.51 -61.98
N GLU A 44 22.96 -47.41 -61.79
CA GLU A 44 23.53 -47.73 -60.47
C GLU A 44 24.18 -46.50 -59.80
N GLU A 45 24.90 -45.67 -60.57
CA GLU A 45 25.52 -44.45 -60.08
C GLU A 45 24.48 -43.37 -59.73
N ASP A 46 23.42 -43.24 -60.53
CA ASP A 46 22.30 -42.33 -60.28
C ASP A 46 21.46 -42.79 -59.07
N GLU A 47 21.23 -44.09 -58.88
CA GLU A 47 20.57 -44.67 -57.70
C GLU A 47 21.40 -44.43 -56.42
N SER A 48 22.72 -44.63 -56.49
CA SER A 48 23.63 -44.35 -55.38
C SER A 48 23.62 -42.86 -55.01
N ASN A 49 23.72 -41.97 -56.01
CA ASN A 49 23.65 -40.53 -55.79
C ASN A 49 22.29 -40.11 -55.22
N TYR A 50 21.18 -40.67 -55.71
CA TYR A 50 19.85 -40.39 -55.19
C TYR A 50 19.71 -40.82 -53.73
N SER A 51 20.21 -42.01 -53.36
CA SER A 51 20.19 -42.51 -51.98
C SER A 51 21.02 -41.62 -51.04
N GLU A 52 22.20 -41.19 -51.48
CA GLU A 52 23.07 -40.32 -50.67
C GLU A 52 22.46 -38.93 -50.46
N VAL A 53 21.89 -38.34 -51.53
CA VAL A 53 21.16 -37.07 -51.46
C VAL A 53 19.94 -37.19 -50.56
N TYR A 54 19.18 -38.30 -50.67
CA TYR A 54 18.02 -38.55 -49.81
C TYR A 54 18.40 -38.67 -48.33
N ALA A 55 19.45 -39.43 -48.01
CA ALA A 55 19.95 -39.55 -46.64
C ALA A 55 20.41 -38.20 -46.07
N ARG A 56 21.08 -37.38 -46.89
CA ARG A 56 21.49 -36.02 -46.51
C ARG A 56 20.28 -35.11 -46.24
N LEU A 57 19.32 -35.05 -47.14
CA LEU A 57 18.09 -34.27 -46.94
C LEU A 57 17.33 -34.74 -45.70
N GLN A 58 17.29 -36.05 -45.44
CA GLN A 58 16.61 -36.59 -44.25
C GLN A 58 17.33 -36.18 -42.95
N SER A 59 18.66 -36.08 -42.96
CA SER A 59 19.43 -35.53 -41.84
C SER A 59 19.15 -34.04 -41.65
N GLU A 60 19.16 -33.25 -42.73
CA GLU A 60 18.87 -31.81 -42.70
C GLU A 60 17.44 -31.53 -42.21
N LEU A 61 16.46 -32.34 -42.62
CA LEU A 61 15.07 -32.27 -42.12
C LEU A 61 14.98 -32.56 -40.62
N SER A 62 15.69 -33.58 -40.13
CA SER A 62 15.75 -33.92 -38.69
C SER A 62 16.41 -32.81 -37.85
N GLU A 63 17.44 -32.15 -38.38
CA GLU A 63 18.06 -30.99 -37.71
C GLU A 63 17.10 -29.78 -37.69
N LEU A 64 16.39 -29.54 -38.79
CA LEU A 64 15.42 -28.45 -38.87
C LEU A 64 14.23 -28.68 -37.92
N GLU A 65 13.73 -29.92 -37.82
CA GLU A 65 12.70 -30.30 -36.86
C GLU A 65 13.13 -30.03 -35.42
N LYS A 66 14.38 -30.35 -35.06
CA LYS A 66 14.94 -30.04 -33.73
C LYS A 66 15.05 -28.53 -33.51
N MET A 67 15.48 -27.76 -34.50
CA MET A 67 15.51 -26.29 -34.39
C MET A 67 14.12 -25.71 -34.14
N ILE A 68 13.10 -26.20 -34.84
CA ILE A 68 11.71 -25.78 -34.64
C ILE A 68 11.25 -26.09 -33.21
N GLN A 69 11.50 -27.31 -32.72
CA GLN A 69 11.15 -27.69 -31.35
C GLN A 69 11.85 -26.83 -30.28
N ILE A 70 13.12 -26.49 -30.50
CA ILE A 70 13.88 -25.60 -29.62
C ILE A 70 13.28 -24.19 -29.66
N ASN A 71 12.95 -23.67 -30.84
CA ASN A 71 12.34 -22.36 -30.98
C ASN A 71 10.99 -22.28 -30.25
N ASP A 72 10.12 -23.29 -30.42
CA ASP A 72 8.85 -23.38 -29.70
C ASP A 72 9.04 -23.42 -28.17
N ALA A 73 10.07 -24.13 -27.70
CA ALA A 73 10.39 -24.18 -26.28
C ALA A 73 10.91 -22.83 -25.75
N VAL A 74 11.70 -22.11 -26.54
CA VAL A 74 12.20 -20.77 -26.22
C VAL A 74 11.04 -19.77 -26.17
N GLU A 75 10.12 -19.82 -27.12
CA GLU A 75 8.92 -18.99 -27.13
C GLU A 75 8.05 -19.26 -25.90
N ARG A 76 7.77 -20.53 -25.58
CA ARG A 76 7.06 -20.92 -24.35
C ARG A 76 7.76 -20.40 -23.09
N LEU A 77 9.09 -20.50 -23.02
CA LEU A 77 9.87 -19.98 -21.90
C LEU A 77 9.77 -18.45 -21.79
N ASN A 78 9.82 -17.74 -22.91
CA ASN A 78 9.71 -16.28 -22.93
C ASN A 78 8.31 -15.83 -22.50
N SER A 79 7.26 -16.50 -22.97
CA SER A 79 5.88 -16.27 -22.52
C SER A 79 5.74 -16.44 -21.01
N ALA A 80 6.26 -17.56 -20.46
CA ALA A 80 6.25 -17.81 -19.03
C ALA A 80 7.03 -16.76 -18.22
N LYS A 81 8.19 -16.30 -18.73
CA LYS A 81 8.96 -15.20 -18.11
C LYS A 81 8.19 -13.89 -18.09
N MET A 82 7.46 -13.58 -19.16
CA MET A 82 6.63 -12.37 -19.25
C MET A 82 5.46 -12.42 -18.26
N GLU A 83 4.79 -13.55 -18.15
CA GLU A 83 3.74 -13.77 -17.16
C GLU A 83 4.27 -13.65 -15.73
N LEU A 84 5.40 -14.30 -15.42
CA LEU A 84 6.06 -14.19 -14.12
C LEU A 84 6.41 -12.74 -13.79
N SER A 85 6.96 -12.00 -14.77
CA SER A 85 7.28 -10.58 -14.62
C SER A 85 6.02 -9.75 -14.35
N SER A 86 4.89 -10.07 -15.00
CA SER A 86 3.60 -9.42 -14.71
C SER A 86 3.14 -9.68 -13.29
N LYS A 87 3.17 -10.95 -12.85
CA LYS A 87 2.78 -11.34 -11.49
C LYS A 87 3.66 -10.71 -10.43
N LEU A 88 4.97 -10.61 -10.68
CA LEU A 88 5.88 -9.93 -9.76
C LEU A 88 5.53 -8.43 -9.61
N ARG A 89 5.19 -7.75 -10.71
CA ARG A 89 4.72 -6.36 -10.66
C ARG A 89 3.41 -6.22 -9.86
N GLU A 90 2.46 -7.14 -10.06
CA GLU A 90 1.21 -7.18 -9.27
C GLU A 90 1.50 -7.36 -7.78
N ILE A 91 2.35 -8.33 -7.40
CA ILE A 91 2.72 -8.59 -6.00
C ILE A 91 3.40 -7.37 -5.37
N ILE A 92 4.34 -6.74 -6.07
CA ILE A 92 5.01 -5.53 -5.57
C ILE A 92 3.99 -4.39 -5.37
N SER A 93 3.04 -4.23 -6.30
CA SER A 93 1.96 -3.25 -6.18
C SER A 93 1.09 -3.51 -4.95
N LEU A 94 0.67 -4.77 -4.73
CA LEU A 94 -0.13 -5.16 -3.57
C LEU A 94 0.64 -4.95 -2.26
N LYS A 95 1.94 -5.26 -2.25
CA LYS A 95 2.78 -5.03 -1.08
C LYS A 95 2.86 -3.55 -0.72
N ARG A 96 3.03 -2.66 -1.70
CA ARG A 96 2.98 -1.21 -1.47
C ARG A 96 1.65 -0.76 -0.89
N GLN A 97 0.54 -1.23 -1.46
CA GLN A 97 -0.80 -0.92 -0.94
C GLN A 97 -1.00 -1.41 0.51
N HIS A 98 -0.40 -2.55 0.86
CA HIS A 98 -0.43 -3.07 2.22
C HIS A 98 0.45 -2.23 3.16
N ASP A 99 1.64 -1.83 2.72
CA ASP A 99 2.56 -0.97 3.49
C ASP A 99 1.98 0.45 3.70
N ASP A 100 1.08 0.91 2.82
CA ASP A 100 0.34 2.17 2.98
C ASP A 100 -0.70 2.12 4.11
N ILE A 101 -1.08 0.92 4.57
CA ILE A 101 -2.06 0.74 5.66
C ILE A 101 -1.30 0.72 6.99
N PRO A 102 -1.63 1.63 7.95
CA PRO A 102 -0.99 1.64 9.24
C PRO A 102 -1.18 0.31 9.98
N THR A 103 -0.07 -0.24 10.44
CA THR A 103 -0.04 -1.42 11.28
C THR A 103 -0.65 -1.14 12.64
N GLN A 104 -1.06 -2.19 13.36
CA GLN A 104 -1.60 -2.06 14.71
C GLN A 104 -0.64 -1.32 15.66
N ALA A 105 0.67 -1.54 15.50
CA ALA A 105 1.68 -0.85 16.30
C ALA A 105 1.71 0.66 16.02
N GLU A 106 1.60 1.06 14.75
CA GLU A 106 1.52 2.47 14.35
C GLU A 106 0.24 3.13 14.85
N LEU A 107 -0.90 2.44 14.77
CA LEU A 107 -2.16 2.94 15.32
C LEU A 107 -2.06 3.22 16.83
N ILE A 108 -1.45 2.31 17.60
CA ILE A 108 -1.22 2.50 19.04
C ILE A 108 -0.29 3.70 19.29
N GLN A 109 0.74 3.90 18.47
CA GLN A 109 1.62 5.07 18.58
C GLN A 109 0.86 6.37 18.28
N TYR A 110 0.02 6.38 17.26
CA TYR A 110 -0.82 7.53 16.94
C TYR A 110 -1.81 7.85 18.07
N GLU A 111 -2.48 6.83 18.62
CA GLU A 111 -3.40 7.02 19.74
C GLU A 111 -2.71 7.67 20.97
N ARG A 112 -1.51 7.20 21.31
CA ARG A 112 -0.69 7.81 22.38
C ARG A 112 -0.33 9.25 22.05
N ARG A 113 0.14 9.51 20.83
CA ARG A 113 0.55 10.85 20.41
C ARG A 113 -0.62 11.83 20.35
N PHE A 114 -1.80 11.38 19.93
CA PHE A 114 -3.03 12.17 19.99
C PHE A 114 -3.45 12.47 21.43
N SER A 115 -3.31 11.50 22.33
CA SER A 115 -3.59 11.68 23.75
C SER A 115 -2.66 12.73 24.38
N GLU A 116 -1.37 12.66 24.09
CA GLU A 116 -0.37 13.65 24.52
C GLU A 116 -0.67 15.05 23.96
N LEU A 117 -0.95 15.13 22.65
CA LEU A 117 -1.32 16.38 22.01
C LEU A 117 -2.57 16.99 22.65
N ASN A 118 -3.57 16.18 22.96
CA ASN A 118 -4.79 16.64 23.63
C ASN A 118 -4.49 17.20 25.03
N VAL A 119 -3.61 16.56 25.80
CA VAL A 119 -3.14 17.08 27.10
C VAL A 119 -2.45 18.45 26.92
N HIS A 120 -1.59 18.60 25.91
CA HIS A 120 -0.94 19.87 25.61
C HIS A 120 -1.94 20.97 25.22
N ILE A 121 -2.89 20.67 24.33
CA ILE A 121 -3.95 21.60 23.91
C ILE A 121 -4.78 22.05 25.11
N GLN A 122 -5.21 21.11 25.96
CA GLN A 122 -5.96 21.43 27.18
C GLN A 122 -5.15 22.29 28.15
N GLY A 123 -3.85 22.01 28.29
CA GLY A 123 -2.93 22.83 29.08
C GLY A 123 -2.85 24.28 28.56
N LYS A 124 -2.67 24.46 27.25
CA LYS A 124 -2.66 25.78 26.61
C LYS A 124 -3.98 26.50 26.76
N LEU A 125 -5.11 25.82 26.54
CA LEU A 125 -6.44 26.41 26.74
C LEU A 125 -6.64 26.91 28.17
N ARG A 126 -6.22 26.11 29.18
CA ARG A 126 -6.28 26.51 30.59
C ARG A 126 -5.41 27.73 30.85
N GLN A 127 -4.21 27.79 30.28
CA GLN A 127 -3.30 28.92 30.42
C GLN A 127 -3.90 30.19 29.79
N THR A 128 -4.42 30.10 28.58
CA THR A 128 -5.09 31.21 27.89
C THR A 128 -6.27 31.74 28.69
N ARG A 129 -7.13 30.86 29.21
CA ARG A 129 -8.25 31.25 30.08
C ARG A 129 -7.79 31.99 31.33
N LYS A 130 -6.69 31.55 31.97
CA LYS A 130 -6.10 32.26 33.11
C LYS A 130 -5.63 33.67 32.71
N TYR A 131 -4.96 33.81 31.57
CA TYR A 131 -4.53 35.12 31.09
C TYR A 131 -5.70 36.07 30.84
N TYR A 132 -6.77 35.60 30.19
CA TYR A 132 -7.98 36.40 29.99
C TYR A 132 -8.66 36.75 31.31
N ALA A 133 -8.75 35.83 32.27
CA ALA A 133 -9.31 36.12 33.59
C ALA A 133 -8.51 37.20 34.32
N THR A 134 -7.17 37.09 34.33
CA THR A 134 -6.30 38.12 34.92
C THR A 134 -6.43 39.46 34.18
N TYR A 135 -6.44 39.45 32.85
CA TYR A 135 -6.60 40.64 32.04
C TYR A 135 -7.92 41.37 32.33
N ASN A 136 -9.03 40.63 32.35
CA ASN A 136 -10.34 41.20 32.64
C ASN A 136 -10.41 41.77 34.07
N ALA A 137 -9.83 41.07 35.05
CA ALA A 137 -9.75 41.59 36.41
C ALA A 137 -8.92 42.88 36.50
N LEU A 138 -7.79 42.95 35.80
CA LEU A 138 -6.98 44.17 35.74
C LEU A 138 -7.71 45.32 35.02
N LEU A 139 -8.48 45.01 33.98
CA LEU A 139 -9.31 45.99 33.28
C LEU A 139 -10.39 46.56 34.20
N GLU A 140 -11.08 45.71 34.95
CA GLU A 140 -12.09 46.14 35.94
C GLU A 140 -11.46 47.00 37.04
N ILE A 141 -10.29 46.61 37.57
CA ILE A 141 -9.54 47.42 38.55
C ILE A 141 -9.20 48.79 37.95
N LYS A 142 -8.68 48.83 36.71
CA LYS A 142 -8.36 50.09 36.03
C LYS A 142 -9.60 50.99 35.91
N GLU A 143 -10.74 50.43 35.51
CA GLU A 143 -11.99 51.18 35.41
C GLU A 143 -12.46 51.73 36.77
N LEU A 144 -12.34 50.94 37.83
CA LEU A 144 -12.64 51.40 39.19
C LEU A 144 -11.70 52.53 39.64
N MET A 145 -10.40 52.41 39.37
CA MET A 145 -9.41 53.45 39.68
C MET A 145 -9.69 54.76 38.92
N LEU A 146 -10.12 54.68 37.66
CA LEU A 146 -10.53 55.85 36.88
C LEU A 146 -11.78 56.53 37.47
N LYS A 147 -12.77 55.73 37.90
CA LYS A 147 -13.97 56.24 38.58
C LYS A 147 -13.61 56.92 39.90
N GLU A 148 -12.70 56.33 40.67
CA GLU A 148 -12.20 56.92 41.93
C GLU A 148 -11.47 58.24 41.67
N THR A 149 -10.58 58.28 40.67
CA THR A 149 -9.87 59.51 40.29
C THR A 149 -10.85 60.61 39.88
N SER A 150 -11.85 60.28 39.06
CA SER A 150 -12.90 61.23 38.66
C SER A 150 -13.72 61.73 39.84
N LEU A 151 -14.06 60.85 40.78
CA LEU A 151 -14.77 61.21 42.01
C LEU A 151 -13.95 62.16 42.88
N LEU A 152 -12.68 61.84 43.13
CA LEU A 152 -11.77 62.67 43.92
C LEU A 152 -11.57 64.05 43.29
N ASN A 153 -11.40 64.12 41.97
CA ASN A 153 -11.31 65.39 41.25
C ASN A 153 -12.59 66.23 41.39
N SER A 154 -13.77 65.59 41.30
CA SER A 154 -15.06 66.26 41.48
C SER A 154 -15.27 66.76 42.91
N MET A 155 -14.85 65.98 43.92
CA MET A 155 -14.89 66.41 45.31
C MET A 155 -13.95 67.58 45.57
N SER A 156 -12.73 67.52 45.02
CA SER A 156 -11.73 68.58 45.12
C SER A 156 -12.22 69.91 44.55
N SER A 157 -12.87 69.90 43.38
CA SER A 157 -13.43 71.13 42.79
C SER A 157 -14.62 71.67 43.59
N GLN A 158 -15.50 70.80 44.10
CA GLN A 158 -16.66 71.21 44.90
C GLN A 158 -16.29 71.76 46.28
N LEU A 159 -15.16 71.33 46.85
CA LEU A 159 -14.74 71.71 48.20
C LEU A 159 -14.53 73.21 48.37
N HIS A 160 -13.84 73.86 47.44
CA HIS A 160 -13.49 75.27 47.58
C HIS A 160 -14.73 76.17 47.59
N ASP A 161 -15.64 75.96 46.64
CA ASP A 161 -16.86 76.77 46.51
C ASP A 161 -17.88 76.49 47.63
N ALA A 162 -17.99 75.24 48.06
CA ALA A 162 -18.90 74.83 49.11
C ALA A 162 -18.51 75.36 50.50
N LEU A 163 -17.20 75.48 50.79
CA LEU A 163 -16.72 75.93 52.10
C LEU A 163 -17.01 77.42 52.36
N ASN A 164 -17.07 78.22 51.30
CA ASN A 164 -17.31 79.66 51.37
C ASN A 164 -18.76 80.04 51.75
N SER A 165 -19.71 79.08 51.80
CA SER A 165 -21.10 79.34 52.18
C SER A 165 -21.67 78.31 53.16
N PRO A 166 -22.50 78.70 54.15
CA PRO A 166 -23.17 77.75 55.05
C PRO A 166 -24.05 76.73 54.32
N SER A 167 -24.76 77.16 53.27
CA SER A 167 -25.58 76.28 52.44
C SER A 167 -24.73 75.30 51.64
N GLY A 168 -23.60 75.75 51.07
CA GLY A 168 -22.63 74.90 50.36
C GLY A 168 -22.04 73.81 51.24
N ARG A 169 -21.75 74.09 52.51
CA ARG A 169 -21.26 73.07 53.46
C ARG A 169 -22.30 71.96 53.71
N VAL A 170 -23.58 72.31 53.79
CA VAL A 170 -24.67 71.33 53.99
C VAL A 170 -24.85 70.47 52.75
N THR A 171 -24.82 71.05 51.55
CA THR A 171 -24.94 70.29 50.29
C THR A 171 -23.76 69.36 50.05
N LEU A 172 -22.53 69.81 50.32
CA LEU A 172 -21.33 68.99 50.26
C LEU A 172 -21.40 67.80 51.23
N THR A 173 -21.84 68.05 52.48
CA THR A 173 -21.99 67.00 53.49
C THR A 173 -23.02 65.95 53.05
N SER A 174 -24.17 66.39 52.51
CA SER A 174 -25.19 65.49 51.98
C SER A 174 -24.70 64.68 50.77
N SER A 175 -23.89 65.28 49.89
CA SER A 175 -23.31 64.62 48.72
C SER A 175 -22.33 63.52 49.13
N ILE A 176 -21.41 63.82 50.07
CA ILE A 176 -20.44 62.86 50.60
C ILE A 176 -21.14 61.70 51.32
N ASP A 177 -22.17 61.98 52.12
CA ASP A 177 -22.97 60.94 52.77
C ASP A 177 -23.66 60.01 51.74
N GLY A 178 -24.23 60.58 50.67
CA GLY A 178 -24.82 59.82 49.57
C GLY A 178 -23.79 58.93 48.84
N ILE A 179 -22.60 59.47 48.55
CA ILE A 179 -21.49 58.72 47.94
C ILE A 179 -21.06 57.56 48.84
N SER A 180 -20.88 57.82 50.14
CA SER A 180 -20.50 56.80 51.12
C SER A 180 -21.51 55.64 51.15
N LYS A 181 -22.80 55.95 51.24
CA LYS A 181 -23.88 54.95 51.20
C LYS A 181 -23.88 54.13 49.91
N SER A 182 -23.68 54.78 48.76
CA SER A 182 -23.61 54.11 47.45
C SER A 182 -22.41 53.14 47.37
N ILE A 183 -21.25 53.55 47.88
CA ILE A 183 -20.05 52.69 47.94
C ILE A 183 -20.29 51.50 48.87
N GLN A 184 -20.85 51.73 50.06
CA GLN A 184 -21.19 50.65 51.00
C GLN A 184 -22.16 49.63 50.40
N GLN A 185 -23.18 50.10 49.67
CA GLN A 185 -24.14 49.23 48.99
C GLN A 185 -23.47 48.40 47.89
N LYS A 186 -22.60 49.00 47.07
CA LYS A 186 -21.84 48.26 46.04
C LYS A 186 -20.92 47.22 46.65
N LEU A 187 -20.20 47.57 47.72
CA LEU A 187 -19.32 46.64 48.43
C LEU A 187 -20.10 45.42 48.92
N LYS A 188 -21.24 45.64 49.58
CA LYS A 188 -22.12 44.56 50.06
C LYS A 188 -22.58 43.63 48.92
N ASN A 189 -22.94 44.19 47.76
CA ASN A 189 -23.36 43.38 46.61
C ASN A 189 -22.21 42.51 46.07
N VAL A 190 -20.99 43.06 46.02
CA VAL A 190 -19.79 42.31 45.61
C VAL A 190 -19.46 41.20 46.61
N GLU A 191 -19.55 41.47 47.91
CA GLU A 191 -19.33 40.46 48.96
C GLU A 191 -20.32 39.30 48.87
N VAL A 192 -21.60 39.58 48.65
CA VAL A 192 -22.64 38.55 48.47
C VAL A 192 -22.33 37.70 47.24
N THR A 193 -21.95 38.33 46.13
CA THR A 193 -21.61 37.63 44.88
C THR A 193 -20.35 36.76 45.06
N LEU A 194 -19.33 37.28 45.74
CA LEU A 194 -18.11 36.56 46.05
C LEU A 194 -18.38 35.32 46.90
N GLU A 195 -19.25 35.43 47.90
CA GLU A 195 -19.59 34.31 48.78
C GLU A 195 -20.39 33.22 48.04
N ALA A 196 -21.31 33.61 47.17
CA ALA A 196 -22.02 32.67 46.29
C ALA A 196 -21.04 31.88 45.41
N GLU A 197 -20.05 32.57 44.83
CA GLU A 197 -19.10 31.94 43.91
C GLU A 197 -18.06 31.07 44.61
N LYS A 198 -17.65 31.43 45.84
CA LYS A 198 -16.86 30.55 46.71
C LYS A 198 -17.59 29.24 46.99
N LYS A 199 -18.87 29.29 47.35
CA LYS A 199 -19.69 28.10 47.60
C LYS A 199 -19.84 27.24 46.34
N ALA A 200 -20.07 27.86 45.18
CA ALA A 200 -20.13 27.15 43.91
C ALA A 200 -18.80 26.44 43.59
N CYS A 201 -17.67 27.12 43.78
CA CYS A 201 -16.33 26.57 43.60
C CYS A 201 -16.06 25.38 44.53
N GLU A 202 -16.42 25.48 45.81
CA GLU A 202 -16.31 24.37 46.76
C GLU A 202 -17.17 23.17 46.36
N GLY A 203 -18.40 23.41 45.91
CA GLY A 203 -19.28 22.37 45.38
C GLY A 203 -18.66 21.63 44.19
N LEU A 204 -18.06 22.36 43.24
CA LEU A 204 -17.35 21.79 42.10
C LEU A 204 -16.10 21.01 42.52
N LYS A 205 -15.31 21.52 43.48
CA LYS A 205 -14.14 20.81 44.03
C LYS A 205 -14.53 19.46 44.64
N LYS A 206 -15.62 19.42 45.42
CA LYS A 206 -16.15 18.19 46.01
C LYS A 206 -16.60 17.19 44.93
N LYS A 207 -17.35 17.64 43.92
CA LYS A 207 -17.77 16.79 42.78
C LYS A 207 -16.58 16.24 42.02
N HIS A 208 -15.55 17.06 41.76
CA HIS A 208 -14.34 16.62 41.09
C HIS A 208 -13.56 15.58 41.91
N ALA A 209 -13.44 15.77 43.22
CA ALA A 209 -12.81 14.80 44.12
C ALA A 209 -13.55 13.46 44.12
N ALA A 210 -14.89 13.48 44.17
CA ALA A 210 -15.72 12.28 44.10
C ALA A 210 -15.54 11.53 42.77
N ALA A 211 -15.59 12.24 41.64
CA ALA A 211 -15.36 11.64 40.32
C ALA A 211 -13.97 11.01 40.18
N ASN A 212 -12.93 11.63 40.75
CA ASN A 212 -11.58 11.07 40.78
C ASN A 212 -11.49 9.80 41.64
N LEU A 213 -12.21 9.77 42.76
CA LEU A 213 -12.27 8.57 43.60
C LEU A 213 -12.94 7.41 42.86
N GLU A 214 -14.07 7.67 42.19
CA GLU A 214 -14.76 6.66 41.39
C GLU A 214 -13.90 6.16 40.23
N LYS A 215 -13.20 7.07 39.54
CA LYS A 215 -12.21 6.69 38.50
C LYS A 215 -11.18 5.71 39.06
N ARG A 216 -10.59 6.00 40.23
CA ARG A 216 -9.60 5.11 40.88
C ARG A 216 -10.21 3.75 41.21
N ARG A 217 -11.44 3.72 41.74
CA ARG A 217 -12.17 2.49 42.03
C ARG A 217 -12.38 1.64 40.78
N CYS A 218 -12.81 2.24 39.67
CA CYS A 218 -12.97 1.54 38.40
C CYS A 218 -11.64 0.93 37.91
N TYR A 219 -10.51 1.66 38.03
CA TYR A 219 -9.21 1.11 37.67
C TYR A 219 -8.81 -0.09 38.54
N SER A 220 -9.06 -0.02 39.85
CA SER A 220 -8.81 -1.16 40.75
C SER A 220 -9.63 -2.38 40.35
N LEU A 221 -10.93 -2.20 40.11
CA LEU A 221 -11.82 -3.28 39.71
C LEU A 221 -11.41 -3.90 38.35
N LEU A 222 -11.01 -3.06 37.39
CA LEU A 222 -10.55 -3.53 36.09
C LEU A 222 -9.24 -4.31 36.20
N LYS A 223 -8.35 -3.93 37.12
CA LYS A 223 -7.12 -4.68 37.41
C LYS A 223 -7.44 -6.04 38.03
N GLU A 224 -8.31 -6.09 39.03
CA GLU A 224 -8.77 -7.35 39.65
C GLU A 224 -9.43 -8.27 38.62
N PHE A 225 -10.29 -7.72 37.76
CA PHE A 225 -10.92 -8.47 36.67
C PHE A 225 -9.87 -9.05 35.70
N GLN A 226 -8.88 -8.25 35.32
CA GLN A 226 -7.80 -8.71 34.45
C GLN A 226 -7.00 -9.87 35.09
N GLU A 227 -6.71 -9.77 36.38
CA GLU A 227 -6.03 -10.84 37.14
C GLU A 227 -6.86 -12.13 37.12
N GLU A 228 -8.17 -12.07 37.37
CA GLU A 228 -9.06 -13.23 37.28
C GLU A 228 -9.17 -13.79 35.85
N CYS A 229 -9.20 -12.96 34.82
CA CYS A 229 -9.15 -13.43 33.43
C CYS A 229 -7.86 -14.21 33.15
N THR A 230 -6.69 -13.69 33.56
CA THR A 230 -5.42 -14.41 33.36
C THR A 230 -5.36 -15.72 34.15
N ARG A 231 -5.98 -15.77 35.34
CA ARG A 231 -6.13 -16.99 36.13
C ARG A 231 -7.02 -18.00 35.41
N ASN A 232 -8.15 -17.56 34.85
CA ASN A 232 -9.09 -18.41 34.12
C ASN A 232 -8.44 -19.02 32.86
N GLU A 233 -7.73 -18.21 32.07
CA GLU A 233 -7.00 -18.69 30.89
C GLU A 233 -5.96 -19.75 31.26
N ARG A 234 -5.20 -19.53 32.34
CA ARG A 234 -4.23 -20.51 32.85
C ARG A 234 -4.91 -21.84 33.20
N LEU A 235 -6.04 -21.79 33.90
CA LEU A 235 -6.80 -22.98 34.27
C LEU A 235 -7.35 -23.70 33.04
N ARG A 236 -7.93 -22.96 32.07
CA ARG A 236 -8.42 -23.53 30.80
C ARG A 236 -7.33 -24.28 30.05
N ASN A 237 -6.14 -23.70 29.94
CA ASN A 237 -5.00 -24.32 29.27
C ASN A 237 -4.53 -25.61 29.97
N GLN A 238 -4.69 -25.70 31.30
CA GLN A 238 -4.40 -26.93 32.04
C GLN A 238 -5.45 -28.02 31.81
N THR A 239 -6.74 -27.66 31.73
CA THR A 239 -7.83 -28.60 31.46
C THR A 239 -7.89 -29.07 30.01
N SER A 240 -7.47 -28.27 29.02
CA SER A 240 -7.38 -28.70 27.62
C SER A 240 -6.17 -29.58 27.30
N SER A 241 -5.28 -29.79 28.27
CA SER A 241 -4.06 -30.61 28.17
C SER A 241 -4.26 -32.05 28.68
N VAL A 242 -5.49 -32.42 29.07
CA VAL A 242 -5.90 -33.75 29.55
C VAL A 242 -6.91 -34.33 28.58
#